data_AF-A0A3C1PN38-F1
#
_entry.id   AF-A0A3C1PN38-F1
#
_cell.length_a   1.000
_cell.length_b   1.000
_cell.length_c   1.000
_cell.angle_alpha   90.00
_cell.angle_beta   90.00
_cell.angle_gamma   90.00
#
_symmetry.space_group_name_H-M   'P 1'
#
loop_
_entity.id
_entity.type
_entity.pdbx_description
1 polymer ?
#
loop_
_entity_poly.entity_id
_entity_poly.type
_entity_poly.pdbx_seq_one_letter_code
_entity_poly.pdbx_strand_id
1 'polypeptide(L)' 'MKITIINGPNLNLLGKREPEIYGNKTFEMYFE' A
#
# COMPACT_ATOMS: atom_id res chain seq x y z
N MET A 1 17.97 -1.91 15.88
CA MET A 1 17.91 -2.60 14.57
C MET A 1 17.32 -1.64 13.56
N LYS A 2 17.92 -1.48 12.37
CA LYS A 2 17.43 -0.57 11.33
C LYS A 2 16.84 -1.40 10.19
N ILE A 3 15.55 -1.24 9.93
CA ILE A 3 14.81 -1.96 8.88
C ILE A 3 14.38 -0.96 7.82
N THR A 4 14.55 -1.32 6.55
CA THR A 4 14.05 -0.54 5.41
C THR A 4 13.04 -1.39 4.65
N ILE A 5 11.91 -0.80 4.30
CA ILE A 5 10.85 -1.44 3.51
C ILE A 5 10.84 -0.78 2.13
N ILE A 6 11.02 -1.57 1.08
CA ILE A 6 10.98 -1.12 -0.32
C ILE A 6 9.74 -1.73 -0.96
N ASN A 7 8.91 -0.87 -1.54
CA ASN A 7 7.67 -1.27 -2.19
C ASN A 7 7.88 -1.37 -3.71
N GLY A 8 7.32 -2.43 -4.31
CA GLY A 8 7.33 -2.62 -5.76
C GLY A 8 6.44 -1.61 -6.50
N PRO A 9 6.49 -1.61 -7.84
CA PRO A 9 5.68 -0.72 -8.66
C PRO A 9 4.18 -0.95 -8.41
N ASN A 10 3.40 0.14 -8.52
CA ASN A 10 1.94 0.17 -8.42
C ASN A 10 1.33 -0.10 -7.03
N LEU A 11 2.12 -0.40 -5.98
CA LEU A 11 1.59 -0.52 -4.62
C LEU A 11 1.00 0.80 -4.08
N ASN A 12 1.41 1.94 -4.64
CA ASN A 12 0.80 3.25 -4.40
C ASN A 12 -0.69 3.33 -4.82
N LEU A 13 -1.22 2.31 -5.51
CA LEU A 13 -2.62 2.23 -5.93
C LEU A 13 -3.50 1.39 -4.98
N LEU A 14 -2.96 0.83 -3.90
CA LEU A 14 -3.76 0.13 -2.89
C LEU A 14 -4.89 1.03 -2.37
N GLY A 15 -6.06 0.46 -2.14
CA GLY A 15 -7.28 1.18 -1.78
C GLY A 15 -7.93 1.98 -2.92
N LYS A 16 -7.31 2.03 -4.12
CA LYS A 16 -7.84 2.72 -5.31
C LYS A 16 -8.08 1.75 -6.48
N ARG A 17 -7.12 0.87 -6.78
CA ARG A 17 -7.25 -0.15 -7.83
C ARG A 17 -7.99 -1.35 -7.26
N GLU A 18 -9.02 -1.82 -7.98
CA GLU A 18 -9.78 -3.06 -7.70
C GLU A 18 -9.97 -3.33 -6.20
N PRO A 19 -10.67 -2.43 -5.46
CA PRO A 19 -10.80 -2.52 -4.00
C PRO A 19 -11.48 -3.82 -3.54
N GLU A 20 -12.28 -4.44 -4.40
CA GLU A 20 -12.89 -5.76 -4.15
C GLU A 20 -11.85 -6.89 -4.02
N ILE A 21 -10.68 -6.71 -4.66
CA ILE A 21 -9.57 -7.67 -4.70
C ILE A 21 -8.47 -7.27 -3.70
N TYR A 22 -8.09 -6.00 -3.67
CA TYR A 22 -6.95 -5.50 -2.89
C TYR A 22 -7.33 -4.84 -1.56
N GLY A 23 -8.63 -4.76 -1.27
CA GLY A 23 -9.16 -4.09 -0.09
C GLY A 23 -9.21 -2.57 -0.23
N ASN A 24 -9.85 -1.95 0.78
CA ASN A 24 -10.11 -0.51 0.81
C ASN A 24 -9.04 0.29 1.57
N LYS A 25 -8.02 -0.36 2.14
CA LYS A 25 -6.94 0.34 2.84
C LYS A 25 -6.01 0.97 1.82
N THR A 26 -5.80 2.28 1.93
CA THR A 26 -4.90 3.00 1.01
C THR A 26 -3.44 2.77 1.38
N PHE A 27 -2.55 2.97 0.41
CA PHE A 27 -1.11 2.88 0.65
C PHE A 27 -0.62 3.91 1.68
N GLU A 28 -1.25 5.07 1.74
CA GLU A 28 -0.87 6.15 2.65
C GLU A 28 -1.15 5.82 4.13
N MET A 29 -2.08 4.88 4.41
CA MET A 29 -2.39 4.44 5.78
C MET A 29 -1.20 3.80 6.51
N TYR A 30 -0.13 3.38 5.81
CA TYR A 30 1.07 2.86 6.45
C TYR A 30 1.88 3.91 7.21
N PHE A 31 1.64 5.20 6.95
CA PHE A 31 2.40 6.31 7.54
C PHE A 31 1.71 7.00 8.71
N GLU A 32 0.49 6.56 9.04
CA GLU A 32 -0.26 6.97 10.23
C GLU A 32 0.02 6.02 11.40
#